data_AF-A0A6W0JAM0-F1
#
_entry.id   AF-A0A6W0JAM0-F1
#
_cell.length_a   1.000
_cell.length_b   1.000
_cell.length_c   1.000
_cell.angle_alpha   90.00
_cell.angle_beta   90.00
_cell.angle_gamma   90.00
#
_symmetry.space_group_name_H-M   'P 1'
#
loop_
_entity.id
_entity.type
_entity.pdbx_description
1 polymer ?
#
loop_
_entity_poly.entity_id
_entity_poly.type
_entity_poly.pdbx_seq_one_letter_code
_entity_poly.pdbx_strand_id
1 'polypeptide(L)' 'PKPDSEAAVMNLAVAFSHYNEHHPHSALGYRSPREYIRRKLSQP' A
#
# COMPACT_ATOMS: atom_id res chain seq x y z
N PRO A 1 22.76 16.96 6.75
CA PRO A 1 22.81 15.48 6.81
C PRO A 1 21.90 14.86 5.74
N LYS A 2 22.47 14.07 4.82
CA LYS A 2 21.70 13.30 3.84
C LYS A 2 21.21 12.02 4.53
N PRO A 3 19.93 11.64 4.38
CA PRO A 3 19.43 10.40 4.98
C PRO A 3 20.21 9.20 4.42
N ASP A 4 20.48 8.26 5.32
CA ASP A 4 21.08 6.97 4.98
C ASP A 4 20.22 6.24 3.95
N SER A 5 20.87 5.61 2.96
CA SER A 5 20.18 4.95 1.84
C SER A 5 19.37 3.73 2.28
N GLU A 6 19.85 2.97 3.26
CA GLU A 6 19.13 1.82 3.81
C GLU A 6 17.88 2.31 4.55
N ALA A 7 18.03 3.34 5.39
CA ALA A 7 16.92 3.97 6.07
C ALA A 7 15.87 4.52 5.09
N ALA A 8 16.29 5.12 3.97
CA ALA A 8 15.37 5.62 2.95
C ALA A 8 14.54 4.49 2.29
N VAL A 9 15.17 3.35 1.99
CA VAL A 9 14.48 2.18 1.43
C VAL A 9 13.50 1.57 2.44
N MET A 10 13.90 1.46 3.70
CA MET A 10 13.03 0.95 4.77
C MET A 10 11.80 1.85 4.98
N ASN A 11 12.01 3.17 5.01
CA ASN A 11 10.91 4.14 5.10
C ASN A 11 9.95 4.03 3.91
N LEU A 12 10.47 3.77 2.70
CA LEU A 12 9.65 3.57 1.51
C LEU A 12 8.81 2.29 1.60
N ALA A 13 9.39 1.18 2.06
CA ALA A 13 8.67 -0.08 2.26
C ALA A 13 7.53 0.05 3.29
N VAL A 14 7.78 0.78 4.37
CA VAL A 14 6.76 1.10 5.39
C VAL A 14 5.66 1.97 4.80
N ALA A 15 6.01 3.02 4.05
CA ALA A 15 5.04 3.91 3.42
C ALA A 15 4.13 3.16 2.43
N PHE A 16 4.70 2.27 1.60
CA PHE A 16 3.91 1.45 0.68
C PHE A 16 3.01 0.46 1.42
N SER A 17 3.51 -0.18 2.49
CA SER A 17 2.71 -1.11 3.28
C SER A 17 1.50 -0.42 3.91
N HIS A 18 1.69 0.78 4.46
CA HIS A 18 0.62 1.59 5.03
C HIS A 18 -0.39 2.02 3.96
N TYR A 19 0.09 2.55 2.84
CA TYR A 19 -0.76 2.95 1.71
C TYR A 19 -1.63 1.78 1.24
N ASN A 20 -1.02 0.61 1.04
CA ASN A 20 -1.69 -0.57 0.51
C ASN A 20 -2.76 -1.16 1.44
N GLU A 21 -2.61 -1.01 2.77
CA GLU A 21 -3.59 -1.51 3.73
C GLU A 21 -4.72 -0.51 3.98
N HIS A 22 -4.42 0.79 4.09
CA HIS A 22 -5.35 1.76 4.68
C HIS A 22 -5.94 2.77 3.69
N HIS A 23 -5.30 3.05 2.56
CA HIS A 23 -5.71 4.21 1.76
C HIS A 23 -6.83 3.88 0.78
N PRO A 24 -8.01 4.51 0.92
CA PRO A 24 -9.11 4.31 -0.01
C PRO A 24 -8.81 4.98 -1.35
N HIS A 25 -9.04 4.24 -2.45
CA HIS A 25 -8.81 4.75 -3.79
C HIS A 25 -10.10 4.77 -4.61
N SER A 26 -10.44 5.90 -5.23
CA SER A 26 -11.68 6.11 -6.00
C SER A 26 -11.88 5.07 -7.12
N ALA A 27 -10.84 4.83 -7.93
CA ALA A 27 -10.81 3.79 -8.96
C ALA A 27 -11.04 2.36 -8.42
N LEU A 28 -10.75 2.10 -7.15
CA LEU A 28 -10.98 0.81 -6.50
C LEU A 28 -12.36 0.72 -5.83
N GLY A 29 -13.19 1.76 -5.97
CA GLY A 29 -14.48 1.88 -5.28
C GLY A 29 -14.31 2.28 -3.81
N TYR A 30 -13.35 3.16 -3.52
CA TYR A 30 -12.98 3.61 -2.17
C TYR A 30 -12.46 2.51 -1.25
N ARG A 31 -11.92 1.44 -1.82
CA ARG A 31 -11.24 0.37 -1.09
C ARG A 31 -9.73 0.58 -1.07
N SER A 32 -9.07 -0.01 -0.09
CA SER A 32 -7.61 -0.10 -0.10
C SER A 32 -7.12 -1.07 -1.18
N PRO A 33 -5.89 -0.89 -1.69
CA PRO A 33 -5.31 -1.81 -2.67
C PRO A 33 -5.36 -3.28 -2.24
N ARG A 34 -5.01 -3.59 -0.98
CA ARG A 34 -5.07 -4.97 -0.48
C ARG A 34 -6.49 -5.50 -0.39
N GLU A 35 -7.43 -4.69 0.07
CA GLU A 35 -8.84 -5.11 0.14
C GLU A 35 -9.40 -5.40 -1.25
N TYR A 36 -9.08 -4.55 -2.23
CA TYR A 36 -9.44 -4.78 -3.62
C TYR A 36 -8.88 -6.12 -4.14
N ILE A 37 -7.58 -6.39 -3.93
CA ILE A 37 -6.95 -7.64 -4.35
C ILE A 37 -7.60 -8.85 -3.66
N ARG A 38 -7.76 -8.82 -2.33
CA ARG A 38 -8.42 -9.90 -1.56
C ARG A 38 -9.79 -10.21 -2.16
N ARG A 39 -10.60 -9.18 -2.42
CA ARG A 39 -11.92 -9.35 -3.02
C ARG A 39 -11.86 -9.93 -4.44
N LYS A 40 -10.93 -9.49 -5.28
CA LYS A 40 -10.77 -10.01 -6.65
C LYS A 40 -10.30 -11.46 -6.68
N LEU A 41 -9.45 -11.87 -5.74
CA LEU A 41 -8.99 -13.25 -5.61
C LEU A 41 -10.03 -14.19 -5.00
N SER A 42 -10.97 -13.66 -4.22
CA SER A 42 -12.09 -14.41 -3.66
C SER A 42 -13.32 -14.51 -4.58
N GLN A 43 -13.28 -13.90 -5.77
CA GLN A 43 -14.37 -14.01 -6.74
C GLN A 43 -14.27 -15.36 -7.48
N PRO A 44 -15.38 -16.12 -7.61
CA PRO A 44 -15.42 -17.35 -8.38
C PRO A 44 -15.20 -17.12 -9.88
#